data_AF-A0A6A5JYQ1-F1
#
_entry.id   AF-A0A6A5JYQ1-F1
#
_cell.length_a   1.000
_cell.length_b   1.000
_cell.length_c   1.000
_cell.angle_alpha   90.00
_cell.angle_beta   90.00
_cell.angle_gamma   90.00
#
_symmetry.space_group_name_H-M   'P 1'
#
loop_
_entity.id
_entity.type
_entity.pdbx_description
1 polymer ?
#
loop_
_entity_poly.entity_id
_entity_poly.type
_entity_poly.pdbx_seq_one_letter_code
_entity_poly.pdbx_strand_id
1 'polypeptide(L)'
;MYTNALAVLALAGAAQAHMSLNYPAPLGGAPSINPQSTGPLDKTFNYPLGCCGPDGGDTLPSPGICRGHLDKFDTEDASVTWQPGQDAYFQLTDYSYDPAAPGGTHFGGSCQVGFSVDKGKTWKMAASYHGACPHATNDGSPEAQTFDFKVPTNMPEGEAIFGWVWLNREHESFMSCAKVLIAGGSGDSDGTPAQSSAYSVPSVTRSAAPVQSETEPAQSETEPEETPQPFPQPDEEDNFNQAPAVTPIGAVVTVTTVVATTVYQTVEATETATEESDPSHDWWHNRPHQKVKHNTRRYSVSGTSCDCTRDETTLVARCSCSNSDPNIERQALRLHRRTLYKRVDACDWNSAPSMETSYYTPDANCAPNAKARMPESDTFELGWDVSCGVVAGISDYDIRTFSCDMYG
;
A
#
# COMPACT_ATOMS: atom_id res chain seq x y z
N MET A 1 30.38 -35.76 -38.70
CA MET A 1 30.88 -34.73 -37.75
C MET A 1 29.67 -34.18 -37.04
N TYR A 2 29.58 -34.32 -35.71
CA TYR A 2 28.40 -33.96 -34.92
C TYR A 2 28.81 -33.05 -33.77
N THR A 3 28.34 -31.80 -33.79
CA THR A 3 28.21 -30.93 -32.61
C THR A 3 27.20 -29.82 -32.89
N ASN A 4 25.96 -30.05 -32.45
CA ASN A 4 25.11 -29.10 -31.72
C ASN A 4 25.14 -27.63 -32.19
N ALA A 5 24.18 -27.26 -33.04
CA ALA A 5 23.75 -25.88 -33.25
C ALA A 5 22.33 -25.69 -32.70
N LEU A 6 22.20 -25.65 -31.36
CA LEU A 6 20.96 -25.42 -30.63
C LEU A 6 21.23 -24.59 -29.37
N ALA A 7 20.20 -23.85 -28.92
CA ALA A 7 20.16 -23.05 -27.69
C ALA A 7 21.08 -21.82 -27.60
N VAL A 8 20.74 -20.76 -28.35
CA VAL A 8 20.84 -19.37 -27.86
C VAL A 8 19.52 -18.62 -28.16
N LEU A 9 18.45 -19.08 -27.52
CA LEU A 9 17.28 -18.24 -27.21
C LEU A 9 17.10 -18.22 -25.69
N ALA A 10 18.13 -17.73 -25.00
CA ALA A 10 17.93 -17.17 -23.67
C ALA A 10 17.25 -15.80 -23.85
N LEU A 11 15.91 -15.80 -23.99
CA LEU A 11 15.17 -14.59 -23.66
C LEU A 11 15.35 -14.39 -22.15
N ALA A 12 16.28 -13.52 -21.80
CA ALA A 12 16.24 -12.82 -20.52
C ALA A 12 14.99 -11.92 -20.57
N GLY A 13 13.83 -12.51 -20.27
CA GLY A 13 12.63 -11.73 -20.00
C GLY A 13 12.91 -10.91 -18.76
N ALA A 14 13.17 -9.61 -18.95
CA ALA A 14 13.24 -8.68 -17.84
C ALA A 14 11.92 -8.79 -17.07
N ALA A 15 11.98 -9.27 -15.82
CA ALA A 15 10.82 -9.44 -14.98
C ALA A 15 10.37 -8.06 -14.49
N GLN A 16 9.70 -7.32 -15.38
CA GLN A 16 9.02 -6.08 -15.08
C GLN A 16 7.98 -6.37 -14.01
N ALA A 17 8.11 -5.75 -12.84
CA ALA A 17 7.22 -5.97 -11.72
C ALA A 17 6.84 -4.61 -11.12
N HIS A 18 5.84 -3.99 -11.73
CA HIS A 18 5.40 -2.64 -11.41
C HIS A 18 4.28 -2.66 -10.36
N MET A 19 4.46 -1.96 -9.24
CA MET A 19 3.46 -1.88 -8.16
C MET A 19 3.08 -0.43 -7.85
N SER A 20 1.82 -0.23 -7.44
CA SER A 20 1.33 1.04 -6.90
C SER A 20 0.52 0.82 -5.62
N LEU A 21 0.19 1.90 -4.90
CA LEU A 21 -0.85 1.86 -3.86
C LEU A 21 -2.21 1.53 -4.48
N ASN A 22 -2.94 0.62 -3.84
CA ASN A 22 -4.38 0.40 -4.05
C ASN A 22 -5.22 1.08 -2.97
N TYR A 23 -4.75 1.04 -1.72
CA TYR A 23 -5.44 1.63 -0.57
C TYR A 23 -4.44 2.28 0.39
N PRO A 24 -4.66 3.52 0.87
CA PRO A 24 -5.75 4.42 0.48
C PRO A 24 -5.66 4.80 -1.01
N ALA A 25 -6.78 5.22 -1.60
CA ALA A 25 -6.85 5.47 -3.05
C ALA A 25 -5.84 6.57 -3.44
N PRO A 26 -4.94 6.31 -4.40
CA PRO A 26 -3.77 7.16 -4.61
C PRO A 26 -4.07 8.34 -5.55
N LEU A 27 -3.38 9.45 -5.29
CA LEU A 27 -3.45 10.69 -6.08
C LEU A 27 -3.11 10.41 -7.55
N GLY A 28 -4.03 10.73 -8.47
CA GLY A 28 -3.83 10.50 -9.91
C GLY A 28 -3.87 9.03 -10.35
N GLY A 29 -4.36 8.12 -9.50
CA GLY A 29 -4.49 6.70 -9.81
C GLY A 29 -5.47 6.38 -10.95
N ALA A 30 -5.57 5.10 -11.31
CA ALA A 30 -6.56 4.66 -12.29
C ALA A 30 -7.99 4.89 -11.75
N PRO A 31 -8.98 5.30 -12.56
CA PRO A 31 -10.36 5.52 -12.10
C PRO A 31 -11.05 4.29 -11.47
N SER A 32 -10.50 3.10 -11.70
CA SER A 32 -10.86 1.81 -11.08
C SER A 32 -10.38 1.66 -9.63
N ILE A 33 -9.35 2.42 -9.23
CA ILE A 33 -8.72 2.42 -7.90
C ILE A 33 -9.06 3.71 -7.15
N ASN A 34 -8.97 4.86 -7.83
CA ASN A 34 -9.39 6.17 -7.33
C ASN A 34 -10.49 6.77 -8.22
N PRO A 35 -11.77 6.63 -7.85
CA PRO A 35 -12.91 7.14 -8.63
C PRO A 35 -12.95 8.68 -8.80
N GLN A 36 -12.05 9.42 -8.16
CA GLN A 36 -11.94 10.88 -8.27
C GLN A 36 -11.01 11.33 -9.41
N SER A 37 -10.09 10.46 -9.84
CA SER A 37 -9.02 10.87 -10.75
C SER A 37 -9.57 11.15 -12.15
N THR A 38 -9.18 12.31 -12.70
CA THR A 38 -9.71 12.87 -13.96
C THR A 38 -8.58 13.14 -14.96
N GLY A 39 -8.94 13.13 -16.24
CA GLY A 39 -7.98 13.28 -17.35
C GLY A 39 -7.55 11.93 -17.96
N PRO A 40 -6.45 11.92 -18.73
CA PRO A 40 -5.89 10.68 -19.28
C PRO A 40 -5.22 9.84 -18.18
N LEU A 41 -5.26 8.52 -18.34
CA LEU A 41 -4.55 7.58 -17.46
C LEU A 41 -3.03 7.75 -17.62
N ASP A 42 -2.33 7.97 -16.51
CA ASP A 42 -0.87 7.80 -16.46
C ASP A 42 -0.54 6.31 -16.61
N LYS A 43 -0.13 5.92 -17.82
CA LYS A 43 0.30 4.54 -18.12
C LYS A 43 1.53 4.11 -17.34
N THR A 44 2.31 5.07 -16.85
CA THR A 44 3.57 4.83 -16.13
C THR A 44 3.41 4.90 -14.61
N PHE A 45 2.19 5.03 -14.09
CA PHE A 45 1.92 5.30 -12.66
C PHE A 45 2.58 4.31 -11.69
N ASN A 46 2.67 3.03 -12.07
CA ASN A 46 3.30 1.96 -11.30
C ASN A 46 4.77 1.69 -11.70
N TYR A 47 5.31 2.38 -12.71
CA TYR A 47 6.72 2.23 -13.12
C TYR A 47 7.63 2.89 -12.08
N PRO A 48 8.88 2.42 -11.90
CA PRO A 48 9.79 3.07 -10.97
C PRO A 48 10.10 4.53 -11.36
N LEU A 49 10.54 5.30 -10.37
CA LEU A 49 11.00 6.67 -10.51
C LEU A 49 12.26 6.69 -11.38
N GLY A 50 12.31 7.62 -12.33
CA GLY A 50 13.41 7.71 -13.29
C GLY A 50 13.60 6.50 -14.20
N CYS A 51 12.71 5.51 -14.18
CA CYS A 51 12.88 4.30 -14.98
C CYS A 51 12.36 4.45 -16.42
N CYS A 52 12.70 3.46 -17.23
CA CYS A 52 13.05 3.62 -18.64
C CYS A 52 12.19 2.70 -19.53
N GLY A 53 12.40 2.77 -20.85
CA GLY A 53 11.76 1.84 -21.78
C GLY A 53 12.18 0.38 -21.55
N PRO A 54 11.44 -0.61 -22.10
CA PRO A 54 11.69 -2.04 -21.89
C PRO A 54 13.11 -2.55 -22.17
N ASP A 55 13.88 -1.81 -22.99
CA ASP A 55 15.26 -2.13 -23.37
C ASP A 55 16.30 -1.73 -22.30
N GLY A 56 15.91 -1.12 -21.18
CA GLY A 56 16.81 -0.75 -20.08
C GLY A 56 17.72 0.46 -20.37
N GLY A 57 17.18 1.50 -21.03
CA GLY A 57 17.90 2.73 -21.36
C GLY A 57 18.34 3.59 -20.16
N ASP A 58 18.93 4.76 -20.45
CA ASP A 58 19.49 5.68 -19.45
C ASP A 58 18.48 6.08 -18.37
N THR A 59 18.88 6.01 -17.10
CA THR A 59 18.05 6.42 -15.96
C THR A 59 17.75 7.92 -16.04
N LEU A 60 16.47 8.28 -15.96
CA LEU A 60 15.95 9.63 -16.07
C LEU A 60 15.79 10.28 -14.68
N PRO A 61 15.70 11.63 -14.59
CA PRO A 61 15.30 12.30 -13.35
C PRO A 61 13.93 11.83 -12.83
N SER A 62 13.67 12.06 -11.55
CA SER A 62 12.38 11.75 -10.94
C SER A 62 11.25 12.57 -11.60
N PRO A 63 10.07 11.96 -11.87
CA PRO A 63 8.86 12.72 -12.27
C PRO A 63 8.32 13.62 -11.14
N GLY A 64 8.91 13.54 -9.94
CA GLY A 64 8.58 14.38 -8.79
C GLY A 64 7.92 13.61 -7.65
N ILE A 65 7.69 14.31 -6.53
CA ILE A 65 6.98 13.78 -5.35
C ILE A 65 5.62 13.22 -5.77
N CYS A 66 5.23 12.08 -5.20
CA CYS A 66 4.01 11.35 -5.55
C CYS A 66 3.93 10.99 -7.04
N ARG A 67 5.10 10.67 -7.64
CA ARG A 67 5.31 10.42 -9.07
C ARG A 67 4.83 11.56 -9.98
N GLY A 68 4.86 12.80 -9.48
CA GLY A 68 4.38 14.00 -10.16
C GLY A 68 2.93 14.38 -9.85
N HIS A 69 2.12 13.47 -9.28
CA HIS A 69 0.69 13.69 -9.00
C HIS A 69 0.41 14.48 -7.71
N LEU A 70 1.39 15.25 -7.21
CA LEU A 70 1.23 16.11 -6.04
C LEU A 70 0.20 17.24 -6.27
N ASP A 71 -0.02 17.65 -7.52
CA ASP A 71 -1.04 18.63 -7.90
C ASP A 71 -2.46 18.17 -7.54
N LYS A 72 -2.71 16.86 -7.58
CA LYS A 72 -4.01 16.26 -7.26
C LYS A 72 -4.43 16.44 -5.80
N PHE A 73 -3.50 16.73 -4.89
CA PHE A 73 -3.80 16.97 -3.47
C PHE A 73 -4.81 18.12 -3.26
N ASP A 74 -4.79 19.13 -4.13
CA ASP A 74 -5.68 20.28 -4.07
C ASP A 74 -6.99 20.10 -4.86
N THR A 75 -7.18 18.96 -5.53
CA THR A 75 -8.38 18.68 -6.37
C THR A 75 -9.13 17.40 -6.02
N GLU A 76 -8.48 16.43 -5.37
CA GLU A 76 -9.08 15.20 -4.87
C GLU A 76 -9.36 15.31 -3.36
N ASP A 77 -10.42 14.66 -2.87
CA ASP A 77 -10.73 14.56 -1.44
C ASP A 77 -9.96 13.39 -0.78
N ALA A 78 -9.84 13.45 0.56
CA ALA A 78 -9.21 12.39 1.34
C ALA A 78 -10.00 11.08 1.27
N SER A 79 -9.36 10.00 0.77
CA SER A 79 -10.03 8.70 0.56
C SER A 79 -10.21 7.87 1.84
N VAL A 80 -9.61 8.31 2.96
CA VAL A 80 -9.78 7.71 4.29
C VAL A 80 -9.59 8.76 5.39
N THR A 81 -10.27 8.56 6.53
CA THR A 81 -9.99 9.26 7.79
C THR A 81 -9.35 8.31 8.80
N TRP A 82 -8.28 8.77 9.45
CA TRP A 82 -7.54 8.02 10.47
C TRP A 82 -7.38 8.84 11.76
N GLN A 83 -7.32 8.14 12.90
CA GLN A 83 -7.00 8.72 14.21
C GLN A 83 -5.50 8.53 14.53
N PRO A 84 -4.83 9.49 15.19
CA PRO A 84 -3.47 9.29 15.70
C PRO A 84 -3.36 8.04 16.59
N GLY A 85 -2.31 7.23 16.41
CA GLY A 85 -2.10 5.97 17.15
C GLY A 85 -2.98 4.77 16.72
N GLN A 86 -3.90 4.95 15.77
CA GLN A 86 -4.80 3.88 15.28
C GLN A 86 -4.05 2.74 14.59
N ASP A 87 -4.56 1.51 14.72
CA ASP A 87 -4.20 0.40 13.82
C ASP A 87 -4.78 0.64 12.42
N ALA A 88 -3.93 0.98 11.46
CA ALA A 88 -4.27 1.20 10.06
C ALA A 88 -3.67 0.10 9.17
N TYR A 89 -3.96 0.17 7.88
CA TYR A 89 -3.35 -0.67 6.86
C TYR A 89 -3.26 0.09 5.55
N PHE A 90 -2.33 -0.31 4.69
CA PHE A 90 -2.34 0.03 3.27
C PHE A 90 -2.40 -1.25 2.43
N GLN A 91 -2.69 -1.11 1.14
CA GLN A 91 -2.63 -2.18 0.16
C GLN A 91 -1.87 -1.71 -1.06
N LEU A 92 -1.10 -2.62 -1.67
CA LEU A 92 -0.48 -2.42 -2.98
C LEU A 92 -1.27 -3.17 -4.07
N THR A 93 -0.95 -2.94 -5.34
CA THR A 93 -1.49 -3.71 -6.47
C THR A 93 -0.50 -3.80 -7.63
N ASP A 94 -0.56 -4.94 -8.32
CA ASP A 94 0.02 -5.23 -9.64
C ASP A 94 -0.82 -4.71 -10.83
N TYR A 95 -1.74 -3.77 -10.59
CA TYR A 95 -2.63 -3.22 -11.61
C TYR A 95 -1.85 -2.73 -12.85
N SER A 96 -2.23 -3.24 -14.02
CA SER A 96 -1.59 -2.91 -15.30
C SER A 96 -2.06 -1.56 -15.83
N TYR A 97 -1.29 -0.49 -15.60
CA TYR A 97 -1.52 0.84 -16.18
C TYR A 97 -1.13 0.90 -17.67
N ASP A 98 -0.10 0.16 -18.08
CA ASP A 98 0.21 -0.15 -19.48
C ASP A 98 0.13 -1.67 -19.73
N PRO A 99 -0.69 -2.16 -20.67
CA PRO A 99 -0.69 -3.57 -21.08
C PRO A 99 0.66 -4.10 -21.61
N ALA A 100 1.59 -3.23 -22.00
CA ALA A 100 2.95 -3.61 -22.41
C ALA A 100 3.92 -3.84 -21.23
N ALA A 101 3.56 -3.43 -20.01
CA ALA A 101 4.38 -3.57 -18.81
C ALA A 101 3.48 -3.93 -17.60
N PRO A 102 3.04 -5.20 -17.49
CA PRO A 102 2.17 -5.65 -16.41
C PRO A 102 2.83 -5.46 -15.03
N GLY A 103 2.01 -5.36 -14.00
CA GLY A 103 2.52 -5.30 -12.63
C GLY A 103 3.02 -6.64 -12.10
N GLY A 104 3.68 -6.58 -10.95
CA GLY A 104 4.23 -7.75 -10.27
C GLY A 104 5.11 -7.35 -9.07
N THR A 105 5.46 -8.32 -8.23
CA THR A 105 6.00 -8.05 -6.88
C THR A 105 7.53 -7.99 -6.77
N HIS A 106 8.28 -8.24 -7.85
CA HIS A 106 9.76 -8.42 -7.87
C HIS A 106 10.29 -9.46 -6.86
N PHE A 107 9.43 -10.34 -6.34
CA PHE A 107 9.71 -11.20 -5.18
C PHE A 107 10.11 -10.44 -3.90
N GLY A 108 9.75 -9.15 -3.78
CA GLY A 108 10.00 -8.34 -2.61
C GLY A 108 10.81 -7.08 -2.89
N GLY A 109 11.93 -6.92 -2.19
CA GLY A 109 12.50 -5.62 -1.86
C GLY A 109 11.99 -5.14 -0.49
N SER A 110 12.00 -3.84 -0.26
CA SER A 110 11.72 -3.28 1.07
C SER A 110 11.07 -1.90 0.99
N CYS A 111 10.22 -1.58 1.97
CA CYS A 111 9.39 -0.38 1.92
C CYS A 111 9.56 0.54 3.13
N GLN A 112 9.22 1.81 2.94
CA GLN A 112 8.83 2.71 4.02
C GLN A 112 7.46 3.32 3.73
N VAL A 113 6.69 3.56 4.79
CA VAL A 113 5.47 4.38 4.71
C VAL A 113 5.50 5.46 5.77
N GLY A 114 4.97 6.63 5.42
CA GLY A 114 5.06 7.82 6.23
C GLY A 114 4.12 8.90 5.75
N PHE A 115 4.20 10.06 6.39
CA PHE A 115 3.28 11.17 6.14
C PHE A 115 4.00 12.51 5.98
N SER A 116 3.40 13.37 5.16
CA SER A 116 3.71 14.79 5.07
C SER A 116 2.47 15.62 5.41
N VAL A 117 2.66 16.70 6.17
CA VAL A 117 1.63 17.69 6.54
C VAL A 117 1.91 19.09 5.95
N ASP A 118 2.92 19.20 5.07
CA ASP A 118 3.43 20.47 4.54
C ASP A 118 3.46 20.52 3.00
N LYS A 119 2.66 19.64 2.37
CA LYS A 119 2.58 19.35 0.93
C LYS A 119 3.88 18.77 0.35
N GLY A 120 4.37 17.70 0.98
CA GLY A 120 5.44 16.84 0.45
C GLY A 120 6.86 17.37 0.63
N LYS A 121 7.07 18.42 1.44
CA LYS A 121 8.38 19.05 1.65
C LYS A 121 9.18 18.36 2.75
N THR A 122 8.50 17.92 3.81
CA THR A 122 9.06 17.06 4.85
C THR A 122 8.16 15.85 5.08
N TRP A 123 8.80 14.73 5.42
CA TRP A 123 8.18 13.43 5.55
C TRP A 123 8.64 12.76 6.84
N LYS A 124 7.70 12.21 7.62
CA LYS A 124 7.99 11.44 8.82
C LYS A 124 7.51 10.01 8.66
N MET A 125 8.37 9.06 9.03
CA MET A 125 8.10 7.63 8.93
C MET A 125 7.02 7.20 9.93
N ALA A 126 6.14 6.30 9.50
CA ALA A 126 5.16 5.62 10.34
C ALA A 126 5.48 4.12 10.48
N ALA A 127 5.94 3.48 9.41
CA ALA A 127 6.50 2.13 9.45
C ALA A 127 7.58 1.90 8.39
N SER A 128 8.49 0.95 8.66
CA SER A 128 9.51 0.49 7.72
C SER A 128 9.49 -1.04 7.67
N TYR A 129 9.35 -1.57 6.47
CA TYR A 129 9.20 -2.99 6.18
C TYR A 129 10.54 -3.53 5.70
N HIS A 130 11.24 -4.20 6.62
CA HIS A 130 12.56 -4.74 6.38
C HIS A 130 12.41 -6.09 5.67
N GLY A 131 12.64 -6.08 4.36
CA GLY A 131 12.35 -7.20 3.46
C GLY A 131 10.86 -7.52 3.27
N ALA A 132 10.57 -8.34 2.26
CA ALA A 132 9.25 -8.83 1.88
C ALA A 132 8.16 -7.74 1.85
N CYS A 133 8.49 -6.57 1.29
CA CYS A 133 7.49 -5.58 0.87
C CYS A 133 7.82 -5.09 -0.56
N PRO A 134 6.95 -5.34 -1.57
CA PRO A 134 5.75 -6.18 -1.57
C PRO A 134 5.97 -7.59 -0.99
N HIS A 135 4.91 -8.28 -0.57
CA HIS A 135 5.07 -9.67 -0.12
C HIS A 135 5.60 -10.50 -1.28
N ALA A 136 6.57 -11.38 -1.00
CA ALA A 136 7.33 -12.18 -1.96
C ALA A 136 6.48 -13.31 -2.60
N THR A 137 5.39 -12.93 -3.27
CA THR A 137 4.37 -13.82 -3.83
C THR A 137 4.09 -13.47 -5.28
N ASN A 138 3.79 -14.48 -6.11
CA ASN A 138 3.35 -14.30 -7.49
C ASN A 138 1.96 -13.62 -7.61
N ASP A 139 1.24 -13.52 -6.48
CA ASP A 139 -0.01 -12.79 -6.36
C ASP A 139 0.27 -11.35 -5.91
N GLY A 140 0.01 -10.39 -6.80
CA GLY A 140 0.14 -8.96 -6.53
C GLY A 140 -1.19 -8.27 -6.21
N SER A 141 -2.30 -9.02 -6.06
CA SER A 141 -3.61 -8.45 -5.75
C SER A 141 -3.65 -7.74 -4.39
N PRO A 142 -4.55 -6.75 -4.18
CA PRO A 142 -4.69 -6.06 -2.90
C PRO A 142 -4.94 -6.99 -1.70
N GLU A 143 -5.68 -8.10 -1.92
CA GLU A 143 -5.97 -9.13 -0.92
C GLU A 143 -4.72 -9.87 -0.45
N ALA A 144 -3.75 -10.12 -1.34
CA ALA A 144 -2.44 -10.64 -0.99
C ALA A 144 -1.54 -9.53 -0.42
N GLN A 145 -1.53 -8.36 -1.07
CA GLN A 145 -0.63 -7.24 -0.83
C GLN A 145 -1.14 -6.24 0.21
N THR A 146 -1.60 -6.75 1.36
CA THR A 146 -2.08 -5.93 2.50
C THR A 146 -1.01 -5.84 3.61
N PHE A 147 -0.81 -4.64 4.16
CA PHE A 147 0.20 -4.34 5.18
C PHE A 147 -0.41 -3.55 6.35
N ASP A 148 -0.44 -4.13 7.56
CA ASP A 148 -0.82 -3.43 8.79
C ASP A 148 0.29 -2.46 9.24
N PHE A 149 -0.09 -1.28 9.77
CA PHE A 149 0.81 -0.34 10.46
C PHE A 149 0.08 0.41 11.58
N LYS A 150 0.79 1.24 12.35
CA LYS A 150 0.17 2.22 13.26
C LYS A 150 0.37 3.65 12.75
N VAL A 151 -0.72 4.40 12.69
CA VAL A 151 -0.69 5.86 12.44
C VAL A 151 0.11 6.50 13.58
N PRO A 152 1.02 7.46 13.31
CA PRO A 152 1.81 8.10 14.36
C PRO A 152 0.95 8.68 15.48
N THR A 153 1.39 8.55 16.74
CA THR A 153 0.74 9.21 17.87
C THR A 153 1.06 10.71 17.84
N ASN A 154 0.19 11.54 18.38
CA ASN A 154 0.35 13.01 18.40
C ASN A 154 0.50 13.66 17.00
N MET A 155 0.06 12.97 15.94
CA MET A 155 0.02 13.54 14.58
C MET A 155 -1.00 14.70 14.52
N PRO A 156 -0.69 15.83 13.84
CA PRO A 156 -1.61 16.95 13.71
C PRO A 156 -2.92 16.56 13.01
N GLU A 157 -4.03 17.15 13.46
CA GLU A 157 -5.31 17.12 12.75
C GLU A 157 -5.22 17.90 11.43
N GLY A 158 -5.89 17.39 10.39
CA GLY A 158 -5.98 18.01 9.07
C GLY A 158 -5.69 17.05 7.92
N GLU A 159 -5.69 17.59 6.71
CA GLU A 159 -5.31 16.84 5.51
C GLU A 159 -3.81 16.55 5.52
N ALA A 160 -3.44 15.30 5.25
CA ALA A 160 -2.06 14.84 5.15
C ALA A 160 -1.87 14.02 3.87
N ILE A 161 -0.64 13.98 3.37
CA ILE A 161 -0.23 13.03 2.33
C ILE A 161 0.29 11.79 3.04
N PHE A 162 -0.34 10.64 2.81
CA PHE A 162 0.25 9.34 3.08
C PHE A 162 1.11 8.95 1.87
N GLY A 163 2.37 8.57 2.11
CA GLY A 163 3.31 8.16 1.06
C GLY A 163 3.83 6.75 1.32
N TRP A 164 3.85 5.93 0.26
CA TRP A 164 4.56 4.67 0.23
C TRP A 164 5.77 4.79 -0.69
N VAL A 165 6.91 4.32 -0.21
CA VAL A 165 8.15 4.15 -0.96
C VAL A 165 8.53 2.67 -0.93
N TRP A 166 8.96 2.16 -2.07
CA TRP A 166 9.52 0.82 -2.22
C TRP A 166 10.84 0.87 -2.97
N LEU A 167 11.84 0.13 -2.48
CA LEU A 167 13.13 -0.09 -3.12
C LEU A 167 13.21 -1.59 -3.45
N ASN A 168 13.28 -1.95 -4.74
CA ASN A 168 13.51 -3.33 -5.16
C ASN A 168 15.02 -3.67 -5.17
N ARG A 169 15.35 -4.92 -5.51
CA ARG A 169 16.73 -5.43 -5.52
C ARG A 169 17.48 -5.05 -6.79
N GLU A 170 16.77 -4.64 -7.83
CA GLU A 170 17.24 -4.14 -9.12
C GLU A 170 17.63 -2.64 -9.09
N HIS A 171 17.76 -2.06 -7.87
CA HIS A 171 18.07 -0.65 -7.60
C HIS A 171 17.07 0.33 -8.23
N GLU A 172 15.80 -0.05 -8.25
CA GLU A 172 14.70 0.79 -8.67
C GLU A 172 13.89 1.26 -7.46
N SER A 173 13.52 2.55 -7.48
CA SER A 173 12.72 3.18 -6.44
C SER A 173 11.32 3.44 -6.97
N PHE A 174 10.31 3.22 -6.15
CA PHE A 174 8.91 3.47 -6.48
C PHE A 174 8.32 4.40 -5.41
N MET A 175 7.45 5.31 -5.82
CA MET A 175 6.67 6.13 -4.89
C MET A 175 5.26 6.33 -5.44
N SER A 176 4.26 6.10 -4.60
CA SER A 176 2.92 6.66 -4.82
C SER A 176 2.34 7.17 -3.50
N CYS A 177 1.36 8.06 -3.58
CA CYS A 177 0.80 8.76 -2.44
C CYS A 177 -0.72 8.72 -2.47
N ALA A 178 -1.35 8.87 -1.31
CA ALA A 178 -2.77 9.12 -1.16
C ALA A 178 -3.01 10.34 -0.25
N LYS A 179 -4.08 11.08 -0.52
CA LYS A 179 -4.58 12.10 0.42
C LYS A 179 -5.42 11.44 1.49
N VAL A 180 -5.14 11.76 2.74
CA VAL A 180 -5.83 11.21 3.92
C VAL A 180 -6.19 12.34 4.89
N LEU A 181 -7.22 12.11 5.71
CA LEU A 181 -7.61 13.04 6.77
C LEU A 181 -7.18 12.48 8.13
N ILE A 182 -6.35 13.21 8.86
CA ILE A 182 -6.08 12.92 10.27
C ILE A 182 -7.12 13.68 11.10
N ALA A 183 -7.89 12.95 11.91
CA ALA A 183 -8.93 13.53 12.75
C ALA A 183 -8.40 14.03 14.10
N GLY A 184 -9.10 15.01 14.67
CA GLY A 184 -8.78 15.60 15.97
C GLY A 184 -8.81 14.60 17.11
N GLY A 185 -7.64 14.40 17.72
CA GLY A 185 -7.46 13.52 18.87
C GLY A 185 -8.13 14.08 20.13
N SER A 186 -9.40 13.73 20.34
CA SER A 186 -9.95 13.66 21.70
C SER A 186 -9.19 12.59 22.48
N GLY A 187 -8.26 13.02 23.34
CA GLY A 187 -7.40 12.13 24.10
C GLY A 187 -8.11 11.45 25.28
N ASP A 188 -9.09 10.59 25.00
CA ASP A 188 -9.54 9.54 25.91
C ASP A 188 -10.29 8.43 25.16
N SER A 189 -10.22 7.20 25.67
CA SER A 189 -10.77 6.03 25.00
C SER A 189 -12.20 5.70 25.45
N ASP A 190 -13.19 5.83 24.57
CA ASP A 190 -14.28 4.85 24.54
C ASP A 190 -14.94 4.72 23.16
N GLY A 191 -15.53 3.55 22.88
CA GLY A 191 -15.98 3.18 21.54
C GLY A 191 -17.45 3.52 21.27
N THR A 192 -17.74 4.37 20.28
CA THR A 192 -19.07 4.50 19.67
C THR A 192 -18.96 4.83 18.17
N PRO A 193 -19.58 4.06 17.25
CA PRO A 193 -19.57 4.38 15.82
C PRO A 193 -20.49 5.58 15.54
N ALA A 194 -19.91 6.72 15.15
CA ALA A 194 -20.68 7.86 14.67
C ALA A 194 -21.27 7.53 13.28
N GLN A 195 -22.56 7.24 13.24
CA GLN A 195 -23.27 6.91 12.01
C GLN A 195 -23.43 8.14 11.11
N SER A 196 -23.09 8.02 9.82
CA SER A 196 -23.03 9.14 8.87
C SER A 196 -24.39 9.83 8.67
N SER A 197 -24.51 11.07 9.15
CA SER A 197 -25.64 11.96 8.85
C SER A 197 -25.42 12.67 7.52
N ALA A 198 -26.28 12.43 6.53
CA ALA A 198 -26.20 13.11 5.23
C ALA A 198 -26.49 14.62 5.36
N TYR A 199 -25.63 15.45 4.77
CA TYR A 199 -25.84 16.90 4.73
C TYR A 199 -26.76 17.29 3.55
N SER A 200 -28.00 17.66 3.88
CA SER A 200 -28.95 18.22 2.92
C SER A 200 -28.64 19.70 2.64
N VAL A 201 -28.29 20.04 1.39
CA VAL A 201 -27.99 21.42 0.98
C VAL A 201 -29.28 22.22 0.73
N PRO A 202 -29.49 23.40 1.36
CA PRO A 202 -30.61 24.28 1.04
C PRO A 202 -30.37 25.03 -0.28
N SER A 203 -31.36 25.03 -1.18
CA SER A 203 -31.31 25.81 -2.43
C SER A 203 -31.65 27.29 -2.18
N VAL A 204 -30.95 28.21 -2.84
CA VAL A 204 -31.20 29.66 -2.78
C VAL A 204 -31.58 30.18 -4.17
N THR A 205 -32.78 30.74 -4.29
CA THR A 205 -33.33 31.28 -5.55
C THR A 205 -33.07 32.79 -5.71
N ARG A 206 -33.07 33.23 -6.98
CA ARG A 206 -32.75 34.61 -7.42
C ARG A 206 -33.74 35.68 -6.94
N SER A 207 -33.24 36.91 -6.84
CA SER A 207 -33.96 38.17 -7.17
C SER A 207 -32.92 39.23 -7.60
N ALA A 208 -33.32 40.31 -8.29
CA ALA A 208 -32.39 41.13 -9.09
C ALA A 208 -32.70 42.64 -9.18
N ALA A 209 -31.62 43.44 -9.34
CA ALA A 209 -31.56 44.82 -9.87
C ALA A 209 -32.22 45.93 -8.99
N PRO A 210 -32.07 47.26 -9.29
CA PRO A 210 -31.34 47.90 -10.41
C PRO A 210 -30.46 49.16 -10.10
N VAL A 211 -29.43 49.38 -10.95
CA VAL A 211 -29.00 50.66 -11.60
C VAL A 211 -28.62 51.92 -10.77
N GLN A 212 -27.39 52.45 -10.98
CA GLN A 212 -27.09 53.81 -11.54
C GLN A 212 -25.58 53.97 -11.89
N SER A 213 -25.17 55.12 -12.47
CA SER A 213 -23.95 55.32 -13.30
C SER A 213 -23.11 56.57 -12.91
N GLU A 214 -22.13 56.94 -13.76
CA GLU A 214 -21.25 58.15 -13.75
C GLU A 214 -19.94 58.05 -12.91
N THR A 215 -18.76 58.61 -13.29
CA THR A 215 -18.26 59.25 -14.55
C THR A 215 -16.72 59.14 -14.67
N GLU A 216 -16.17 59.28 -15.89
CA GLU A 216 -14.73 59.48 -16.23
C GLU A 216 -14.39 61.00 -16.35
N PRO A 217 -13.18 61.51 -16.76
CA PRO A 217 -12.02 60.85 -17.39
C PRO A 217 -10.58 61.25 -16.91
N ALA A 218 -9.54 60.52 -17.39
CA ALA A 218 -8.18 61.08 -17.58
C ALA A 218 -7.25 60.23 -18.52
N GLN A 219 -6.87 60.84 -19.64
CA GLN A 219 -5.81 60.50 -20.63
C GLN A 219 -4.37 60.42 -20.03
N SER A 220 -3.31 59.88 -20.67
CA SER A 220 -3.07 59.20 -21.98
C SER A 220 -1.60 58.69 -22.03
N GLU A 221 -1.25 57.68 -22.85
CA GLU A 221 -0.22 57.73 -23.93
C GLU A 221 0.20 56.35 -24.53
N THR A 222 0.57 56.42 -25.82
CA THR A 222 0.86 55.42 -26.88
C THR A 222 2.35 54.97 -26.94
N GLU A 223 2.89 54.05 -27.76
CA GLU A 223 2.49 52.93 -28.69
C GLU A 223 3.69 52.72 -29.69
N PRO A 224 3.92 51.58 -30.40
CA PRO A 224 3.44 50.18 -30.34
C PRO A 224 4.63 49.25 -29.91
N GLU A 225 5.04 48.06 -30.44
CA GLU A 225 4.57 47.12 -31.49
C GLU A 225 5.21 45.70 -31.32
N GLU A 226 4.55 44.66 -31.87
CA GLU A 226 5.09 43.60 -32.77
C GLU A 226 4.48 42.19 -32.54
N THR A 227 4.13 41.50 -33.64
CA THR A 227 3.48 40.17 -33.64
C THR A 227 4.02 39.27 -34.77
N PRO A 228 4.55 38.06 -34.49
CA PRO A 228 4.87 37.08 -35.53
C PRO A 228 3.65 36.28 -36.01
N GLN A 229 3.56 36.03 -37.31
CA GLN A 229 2.51 35.19 -37.94
C GLN A 229 2.91 33.70 -37.99
N PRO A 230 1.97 32.75 -37.94
CA PRO A 230 2.24 31.33 -38.20
C PRO A 230 2.28 31.02 -39.72
N PHE A 231 3.10 30.03 -40.11
CA PHE A 231 3.09 29.39 -41.42
C PHE A 231 2.62 27.91 -41.32
N PRO A 232 2.14 27.26 -42.40
CA PRO A 232 1.09 26.23 -42.30
C PRO A 232 1.45 24.81 -42.78
N GLN A 233 0.43 23.93 -42.70
CA GLN A 233 0.24 22.64 -43.39
C GLN A 233 1.05 21.41 -42.93
N PRO A 234 0.59 20.17 -43.26
CA PRO A 234 -0.67 19.79 -43.93
C PRO A 234 -1.59 18.83 -43.14
N ASP A 235 -2.90 19.05 -43.29
CA ASP A 235 -3.89 18.11 -43.84
C ASP A 235 -3.61 16.59 -43.77
N GLU A 236 -4.39 15.84 -42.98
CA GLU A 236 -4.77 14.44 -43.28
C GLU A 236 -6.13 14.09 -42.65
N GLU A 237 -6.97 13.32 -43.34
CA GLU A 237 -8.33 12.93 -42.92
C GLU A 237 -8.37 11.49 -42.42
N ASP A 238 -9.13 11.18 -41.36
CA ASP A 238 -9.89 9.92 -41.33
C ASP A 238 -11.16 10.01 -40.45
N ASN A 239 -12.06 9.04 -40.60
CA ASN A 239 -13.50 9.17 -40.39
C ASN A 239 -14.03 8.42 -39.14
N PHE A 240 -15.17 8.87 -38.63
CA PHE A 240 -15.92 8.23 -37.55
C PHE A 240 -16.46 6.85 -37.96
N ASN A 241 -16.36 5.84 -37.07
CA ASN A 241 -17.31 4.71 -37.04
C ASN A 241 -17.45 4.05 -35.66
N GLN A 242 -18.37 4.61 -34.87
CA GLN A 242 -19.45 3.94 -34.11
C GLN A 242 -19.22 2.54 -33.47
N ALA A 243 -19.39 2.47 -32.14
CA ALA A 243 -19.44 1.24 -31.35
C ALA A 243 -20.87 0.68 -31.14
N PRO A 244 -21.05 -0.64 -30.90
CA PRO A 244 -22.32 -1.26 -30.51
C PRO A 244 -22.41 -1.73 -29.04
N ALA A 245 -23.65 -1.81 -28.55
CA ALA A 245 -24.11 -1.92 -27.15
C ALA A 245 -23.81 -3.21 -26.36
N VAL A 246 -24.07 -3.14 -25.05
CA VAL A 246 -24.01 -4.20 -24.03
C VAL A 246 -25.36 -4.94 -23.87
N THR A 247 -25.33 -6.24 -23.53
CA THR A 247 -26.48 -6.98 -22.95
C THR A 247 -26.04 -7.95 -21.83
N PRO A 248 -26.74 -7.98 -20.68
CA PRO A 248 -26.42 -8.90 -19.57
C PRO A 248 -27.32 -10.14 -19.52
N ILE A 249 -26.77 -11.28 -19.08
CA ILE A 249 -27.54 -12.48 -18.66
C ILE A 249 -26.86 -13.05 -17.40
N GLY A 250 -27.63 -13.34 -16.35
CA GLY A 250 -27.11 -13.90 -15.10
C GLY A 250 -27.52 -15.35 -14.87
N ALA A 251 -26.69 -16.11 -14.16
CA ALA A 251 -27.00 -17.42 -13.61
C ALA A 251 -26.25 -17.62 -12.28
N VAL A 252 -26.89 -18.28 -11.31
CA VAL A 252 -26.31 -18.61 -10.00
C VAL A 252 -26.11 -20.13 -9.93
N VAL A 253 -24.95 -20.56 -9.42
CA VAL A 253 -24.65 -21.98 -9.17
C VAL A 253 -24.08 -22.11 -7.76
N THR A 254 -24.58 -23.10 -7.01
CA THR A 254 -24.17 -23.38 -5.62
C THR A 254 -23.70 -24.82 -5.52
N VAL A 255 -22.55 -25.08 -4.91
CA VAL A 255 -22.05 -26.44 -4.61
C VAL A 255 -21.47 -26.47 -3.21
N THR A 256 -21.81 -27.51 -2.45
CA THR A 256 -21.39 -27.73 -1.06
C THR A 256 -20.76 -29.12 -0.95
N THR A 257 -19.58 -29.24 -0.33
CA THR A 257 -18.99 -30.55 -0.02
C THR A 257 -18.40 -30.55 1.40
N VAL A 258 -18.59 -31.67 2.10
CA VAL A 258 -18.19 -31.88 3.51
C VAL A 258 -16.84 -32.61 3.55
N VAL A 259 -16.01 -32.33 4.56
CA VAL A 259 -14.79 -33.12 4.84
C VAL A 259 -14.80 -33.57 6.30
N ALA A 260 -14.61 -34.87 6.52
CA ALA A 260 -14.37 -35.45 7.83
C ALA A 260 -12.86 -35.58 8.09
N THR A 261 -12.44 -35.39 9.34
CA THR A 261 -11.02 -35.42 9.75
C THR A 261 -10.56 -36.80 10.21
N THR A 262 -9.29 -37.10 9.94
CA THR A 262 -8.51 -38.12 10.66
C THR A 262 -7.27 -37.46 11.25
N VAL A 263 -6.85 -37.91 12.42
CA VAL A 263 -5.80 -37.30 13.26
C VAL A 263 -4.59 -38.21 13.35
N TYR A 264 -3.38 -37.64 13.37
CA TYR A 264 -2.28 -38.19 14.14
C TYR A 264 -1.61 -37.10 14.97
N GLN A 265 -1.24 -37.42 16.20
CA GLN A 265 -0.39 -36.59 17.05
C GLN A 265 1.05 -37.10 16.96
N THR A 266 2.02 -36.19 17.00
CA THR A 266 3.41 -36.50 17.34
C THR A 266 3.55 -36.76 18.84
N VAL A 267 4.61 -37.50 19.20
CA VAL A 267 4.97 -37.90 20.56
C VAL A 267 6.39 -37.42 20.81
N GLU A 268 6.69 -36.97 22.03
CA GLU A 268 8.06 -37.05 22.54
C GLU A 268 8.06 -37.30 24.06
N ALA A 269 9.18 -37.83 24.56
CA ALA A 269 9.36 -38.32 25.94
C ALA A 269 9.87 -37.18 26.88
N THR A 270 10.00 -37.31 28.20
CA THR A 270 10.65 -38.40 28.95
C THR A 270 10.09 -38.69 30.36
N GLU A 271 10.59 -39.81 30.89
CA GLU A 271 10.56 -40.38 32.25
C GLU A 271 10.87 -39.38 33.41
N THR A 272 10.57 -39.60 34.70
CA THR A 272 9.69 -40.53 35.46
C THR A 272 9.62 -40.05 36.93
N ALA A 273 8.49 -40.22 37.62
CA ALA A 273 8.43 -40.37 39.09
C ALA A 273 7.08 -41.00 39.51
N THR A 274 7.04 -41.69 40.65
CA THR A 274 5.91 -42.55 41.09
C THR A 274 4.97 -41.93 42.13
N GLU A 275 3.72 -42.38 42.07
CA GLU A 275 2.75 -42.66 43.16
C GLU A 275 3.03 -42.12 44.58
N GLU A 276 2.08 -41.37 45.15
CA GLU A 276 1.14 -41.92 46.17
C GLU A 276 -0.11 -41.01 46.34
N SER A 277 -1.05 -41.39 47.21
CA SER A 277 -2.43 -40.85 47.23
C SER A 277 -2.85 -40.17 48.55
N ASP A 278 -3.62 -39.08 48.47
CA ASP A 278 -4.48 -38.59 49.56
C ASP A 278 -5.74 -37.87 49.00
N PRO A 279 -6.99 -38.19 49.43
CA PRO A 279 -8.21 -37.63 48.84
C PRO A 279 -9.04 -36.73 49.78
N SER A 280 -8.95 -35.39 49.66
CA SER A 280 -10.01 -34.47 50.12
C SER A 280 -9.94 -33.05 49.50
N HIS A 281 -11.09 -32.37 49.47
CA HIS A 281 -11.33 -30.96 49.12
C HIS A 281 -11.06 -30.44 47.68
N ASP A 282 -11.78 -29.44 47.13
CA ASP A 282 -13.24 -29.19 47.17
C ASP A 282 -13.73 -28.35 45.94
N TRP A 283 -14.42 -29.03 45.02
CA TRP A 283 -15.66 -28.60 44.34
C TRP A 283 -15.71 -27.38 43.38
N TRP A 284 -14.62 -26.64 43.05
CA TRP A 284 -14.74 -25.44 42.17
C TRP A 284 -14.00 -25.43 40.82
N HIS A 285 -13.31 -26.52 40.42
CA HIS A 285 -12.59 -26.58 39.14
C HIS A 285 -12.97 -27.81 38.28
N ASN A 286 -14.15 -27.78 37.67
CA ASN A 286 -14.53 -28.82 36.70
C ASN A 286 -15.44 -28.34 35.55
N ARG A 287 -15.07 -27.21 34.91
CA ARG A 287 -15.41 -27.01 33.49
C ARG A 287 -14.23 -27.51 32.66
N PRO A 288 -14.40 -28.46 31.72
CA PRO A 288 -13.30 -28.95 30.92
C PRO A 288 -12.81 -27.85 29.97
N HIS A 289 -11.68 -27.24 30.31
CA HIS A 289 -10.97 -26.35 29.39
C HIS A 289 -10.48 -27.20 28.22
N GLN A 290 -11.19 -27.10 27.09
CA GLN A 290 -10.88 -27.82 25.86
C GLN A 290 -9.41 -27.58 25.49
N LYS A 291 -8.59 -28.65 25.52
CA LYS A 291 -7.15 -28.57 25.28
C LYS A 291 -6.88 -27.79 23.99
N VAL A 292 -6.25 -26.63 24.12
CA VAL A 292 -5.88 -25.80 22.98
C VAL A 292 -4.89 -26.60 22.13
N LYS A 293 -5.14 -26.65 20.82
CA LYS A 293 -4.25 -27.33 19.86
C LYS A 293 -2.86 -26.67 19.88
N HIS A 294 -1.83 -27.42 19.54
CA HIS A 294 -0.48 -26.87 19.42
C HIS A 294 -0.46 -25.71 18.40
N ASN A 295 0.38 -24.71 18.65
CA ASN A 295 0.50 -23.45 17.90
C ASN A 295 -0.84 -22.76 17.53
N THR A 296 -1.85 -22.83 18.41
CA THR A 296 -3.16 -22.18 18.23
C THR A 296 -3.36 -21.05 19.24
N ARG A 297 -3.78 -19.86 18.78
CA ARG A 297 -4.17 -18.71 19.62
C ARG A 297 -5.68 -18.49 19.55
N ARG A 298 -6.30 -18.23 20.71
CA ARG A 298 -7.74 -17.98 20.86
C ARG A 298 -8.02 -16.49 21.05
N TYR A 299 -9.01 -15.98 20.32
CA TYR A 299 -9.48 -14.59 20.34
C TYR A 299 -10.96 -14.55 20.72
N SER A 300 -11.40 -13.44 21.31
CA SER A 300 -12.82 -13.14 21.52
C SER A 300 -13.18 -11.93 20.66
N VAL A 301 -14.10 -12.10 19.72
CA VAL A 301 -14.47 -11.08 18.72
C VAL A 301 -15.99 -11.00 18.68
N SER A 302 -16.57 -9.85 19.04
CA SER A 302 -18.04 -9.64 19.05
C SER A 302 -18.81 -10.75 19.81
N GLY A 303 -18.28 -11.17 20.97
CA GLY A 303 -18.82 -12.25 21.80
C GLY A 303 -18.59 -13.68 21.27
N THR A 304 -17.96 -13.83 20.10
CA THR A 304 -17.62 -15.11 19.46
C THR A 304 -16.21 -15.54 19.82
N SER A 305 -15.99 -16.82 20.11
CA SER A 305 -14.64 -17.37 20.30
C SER A 305 -14.06 -17.82 18.96
N CYS A 306 -12.85 -17.39 18.64
CA CYS A 306 -12.16 -17.74 17.39
C CYS A 306 -10.78 -18.35 17.66
N ASP A 307 -10.53 -19.55 17.14
CA ASP A 307 -9.24 -20.22 17.21
C ASP A 307 -8.48 -20.02 15.89
N CYS A 308 -7.24 -19.52 15.99
CA CYS A 308 -6.41 -19.18 14.86
C CYS A 308 -5.03 -19.84 14.94
N THR A 309 -4.48 -20.17 13.78
CA THR A 309 -3.22 -20.89 13.58
C THR A 309 -2.42 -20.25 12.45
N ARG A 310 -1.10 -20.18 12.58
CA ARG A 310 -0.20 -19.99 11.43
C ARG A 310 0.31 -21.36 10.99
N ASP A 311 0.19 -21.65 9.71
CA ASP A 311 0.85 -22.79 9.08
C ASP A 311 2.38 -22.55 9.05
N GLU A 312 3.18 -23.50 9.53
CA GLU A 312 4.62 -23.26 9.76
C GLU A 312 5.48 -23.32 8.49
N THR A 313 5.00 -23.96 7.41
CA THR A 313 5.76 -24.11 6.15
C THR A 313 5.27 -23.17 5.06
N THR A 314 3.99 -22.80 5.06
CA THR A 314 3.39 -21.86 4.09
C THR A 314 3.14 -20.47 4.67
N LEU A 315 3.37 -20.28 5.98
CA LEU A 315 3.15 -19.04 6.73
C LEU A 315 1.69 -18.53 6.74
N VAL A 316 0.77 -19.27 6.12
CA VAL A 316 -0.65 -18.89 5.98
C VAL A 316 -1.32 -18.89 7.36
N ALA A 317 -1.66 -17.69 7.83
CA ALA A 317 -2.57 -17.49 8.94
C ALA A 317 -4.00 -17.90 8.55
N ARG A 318 -4.65 -18.73 9.37
CA ARG A 318 -6.07 -19.10 9.28
C ARG A 318 -6.74 -18.91 10.62
N CYS A 319 -8.05 -18.62 10.61
CA CYS A 319 -8.90 -18.58 11.79
C CYS A 319 -10.13 -19.45 11.59
N SER A 320 -10.78 -19.81 12.68
CA SER A 320 -12.05 -20.53 12.71
C SER A 320 -12.86 -20.05 13.91
N CYS A 321 -14.07 -19.54 13.67
CA CYS A 321 -14.91 -18.92 14.70
C CYS A 321 -16.09 -19.80 15.11
N SER A 322 -16.53 -19.70 16.37
CA SER A 322 -17.72 -20.41 16.88
C SER A 322 -19.04 -19.88 16.32
N ASN A 323 -18.99 -18.78 15.57
CA ASN A 323 -20.03 -18.24 14.71
C ASN A 323 -19.41 -18.06 13.32
N SER A 324 -20.05 -18.58 12.27
CA SER A 324 -19.53 -18.60 10.90
C SER A 324 -19.81 -17.29 10.14
N ASP A 325 -19.78 -16.15 10.81
CA ASP A 325 -19.83 -14.84 10.15
C ASP A 325 -18.43 -14.54 9.57
N PRO A 326 -18.28 -14.45 8.23
CA PRO A 326 -16.99 -14.24 7.60
C PRO A 326 -16.37 -12.88 7.95
N ASN A 327 -17.15 -11.92 8.47
CA ASN A 327 -16.64 -10.64 8.96
C ASN A 327 -15.97 -10.79 10.33
N ILE A 328 -16.55 -11.61 11.22
CA ILE A 328 -15.97 -11.97 12.52
C ILE A 328 -14.69 -12.80 12.28
N GLU A 329 -14.71 -13.75 11.33
CA GLU A 329 -13.53 -14.56 11.00
C GLU A 329 -12.42 -13.72 10.34
N ARG A 330 -12.74 -12.81 9.41
CA ARG A 330 -11.77 -11.84 8.86
C ARG A 330 -11.25 -10.86 9.93
N GLN A 331 -12.04 -10.52 10.94
CA GLN A 331 -11.58 -9.70 12.07
C GLN A 331 -10.65 -10.47 13.00
N ALA A 332 -10.98 -11.72 13.34
CA ALA A 332 -10.09 -12.62 14.06
C ALA A 332 -8.77 -12.86 13.30
N LEU A 333 -8.83 -13.00 11.97
CA LEU A 333 -7.65 -13.20 11.12
C LEU A 333 -6.72 -11.98 11.11
N ARG A 334 -7.26 -10.76 11.03
CA ARG A 334 -6.47 -9.53 11.22
C ARG A 334 -5.85 -9.47 12.62
N LEU A 335 -6.62 -9.73 13.67
CA LEU A 335 -6.11 -9.80 15.06
C LEU A 335 -5.04 -10.88 15.25
N HIS A 336 -5.12 -12.00 14.53
CA HIS A 336 -4.09 -13.03 14.56
C HIS A 336 -2.83 -12.60 13.81
N ARG A 337 -2.96 -12.08 12.58
CA ARG A 337 -1.83 -11.54 11.79
C ARG A 337 -1.05 -10.46 12.56
N ARG A 338 -1.74 -9.57 13.28
CA ARG A 338 -1.15 -8.57 14.21
C ARG A 338 -0.37 -9.16 15.40
N THR A 339 -0.42 -10.47 15.63
CA THR A 339 0.42 -11.17 16.63
C THR A 339 1.53 -12.03 16.02
N LEU A 340 1.62 -12.09 14.69
CA LEU A 340 2.68 -12.80 13.97
C LEU A 340 3.86 -11.87 13.67
N TYR A 341 3.56 -10.61 13.34
CA TYR A 341 4.56 -9.54 13.31
C TYR A 341 4.87 -9.05 14.73
N LYS A 342 6.14 -8.71 14.98
CA LYS A 342 6.53 -8.02 16.22
C LYS A 342 5.76 -6.70 16.29
N ARG A 343 5.26 -6.32 17.48
CA ARG A 343 4.37 -5.15 17.59
C ARG A 343 5.09 -3.90 17.09
N VAL A 344 4.43 -3.22 16.16
CA VAL A 344 4.82 -1.91 15.65
C VAL A 344 4.55 -0.90 16.77
N ASP A 345 5.59 -0.56 17.54
CA ASP A 345 5.52 0.58 18.43
C ASP A 345 5.37 1.83 17.55
N ALA A 346 4.23 2.52 17.72
CA ALA A 346 3.89 3.68 16.93
C ALA A 346 4.94 4.78 17.13
N CYS A 347 5.44 5.32 16.03
CA CYS A 347 6.24 6.53 16.10
C CYS A 347 5.39 7.67 16.71
N ASP A 348 5.91 8.36 17.72
CA ASP A 348 5.36 9.66 18.12
C ASP A 348 5.73 10.69 17.06
N TRP A 349 4.78 11.48 16.59
CA TRP A 349 4.97 12.41 15.49
C TRP A 349 6.11 13.42 15.72
N ASN A 350 6.40 13.77 16.97
CA ASN A 350 7.40 14.78 17.30
C ASN A 350 8.82 14.20 17.26
N SER A 351 8.96 12.90 17.47
CA SER A 351 10.22 12.14 17.53
C SER A 351 10.40 11.12 16.41
N ALA A 352 9.39 10.94 15.54
CA ALA A 352 9.41 10.04 14.39
C ALA A 352 10.59 10.35 13.44
N PRO A 353 11.36 9.34 13.00
CA PRO A 353 12.42 9.51 12.00
C PRO A 353 11.93 10.17 10.72
N SER A 354 12.77 10.99 10.10
CA SER A 354 12.55 11.46 8.73
C SER A 354 12.49 10.28 7.77
N MET A 355 11.54 10.30 6.83
CA MET A 355 11.48 9.35 5.73
C MET A 355 12.06 10.03 4.48
N GLU A 356 13.12 9.48 3.90
CA GLU A 356 13.56 9.90 2.57
C GLU A 356 12.61 9.32 1.51
N THR A 357 12.42 10.03 0.41
CA THR A 357 11.53 9.67 -0.71
C THR A 357 12.23 9.77 -2.08
N SER A 358 13.44 10.33 -2.11
CA SER A 358 14.24 10.59 -3.30
C SER A 358 15.45 9.64 -3.34
N TYR A 359 15.27 8.50 -4.03
CA TYR A 359 16.24 7.41 -4.12
C TYR A 359 16.56 7.03 -5.58
N TYR A 360 17.81 6.62 -5.82
CA TYR A 360 18.31 5.92 -7.03
C TYR A 360 18.29 6.65 -8.38
N THR A 361 17.39 7.62 -8.61
CA THR A 361 17.40 8.47 -9.81
C THR A 361 18.67 9.36 -9.88
N PRO A 362 19.02 9.97 -11.03
CA PRO A 362 20.22 10.81 -11.16
C PRO A 362 20.17 12.08 -10.29
N ASP A 363 18.96 12.55 -9.98
CA ASP A 363 18.62 13.68 -9.13
C ASP A 363 18.26 13.28 -7.68
N ALA A 364 18.47 12.00 -7.31
CA ALA A 364 18.10 11.51 -5.99
C ALA A 364 18.95 12.11 -4.85
N ASN A 365 18.31 12.37 -3.71
CA ASN A 365 19.01 12.76 -2.47
C ASN A 365 19.92 11.64 -1.96
N CYS A 366 19.50 10.39 -2.14
CA CYS A 366 20.08 9.22 -1.50
C CYS A 366 20.40 8.13 -2.54
N ALA A 367 21.64 7.65 -2.53
CA ALA A 367 22.19 6.69 -3.51
C ALA A 367 21.87 7.02 -4.98
N PRO A 368 22.13 8.25 -5.47
CA PRO A 368 21.82 8.63 -6.86
C PRO A 368 22.56 7.76 -7.88
N ASN A 369 21.88 7.46 -8.99
CA ASN A 369 22.35 6.59 -10.06
C ASN A 369 22.68 5.14 -9.63
N ALA A 370 22.08 4.62 -8.55
CA ALA A 370 22.40 3.28 -8.01
C ALA A 370 22.38 2.18 -9.07
N LYS A 371 21.31 2.06 -9.87
CA LYS A 371 21.16 1.07 -10.95
C LYS A 371 22.22 1.18 -12.06
N ALA A 372 22.72 2.39 -12.33
CA ALA A 372 23.77 2.61 -13.32
C ALA A 372 25.18 2.30 -12.78
N ARG A 373 25.35 2.32 -11.45
CA ARG A 373 26.58 1.96 -10.73
C ARG A 373 26.66 0.47 -10.41
N MET A 374 25.50 -0.12 -10.09
CA MET A 374 25.28 -1.51 -9.72
C MET A 374 24.15 -2.07 -10.62
N PRO A 375 24.47 -2.65 -11.79
CA PRO A 375 23.46 -3.16 -12.72
C PRO A 375 23.01 -4.60 -12.44
N GLU A 376 23.55 -5.25 -11.40
CA GLU A 376 23.19 -6.60 -10.96
C GLU A 376 22.30 -6.53 -9.72
N SER A 377 21.21 -7.31 -9.67
CA SER A 377 20.30 -7.31 -8.52
C SER A 377 21.01 -7.73 -7.21
N ASP A 378 20.76 -7.01 -6.13
CA ASP A 378 21.31 -7.33 -4.81
C ASP A 378 20.92 -8.75 -4.34
N THR A 379 21.82 -9.42 -3.61
CA THR A 379 21.57 -10.74 -2.99
C THR A 379 20.91 -10.66 -1.61
N PHE A 380 20.57 -9.45 -1.16
CA PHE A 380 19.98 -9.10 0.13
C PHE A 380 18.77 -8.17 -0.07
N GLU A 381 17.97 -7.99 0.99
CA GLU A 381 16.95 -6.95 1.08
C GLU A 381 17.34 -5.90 2.13
N LEU A 382 16.61 -4.78 2.18
CA LEU A 382 17.00 -3.60 2.94
C LEU A 382 16.28 -3.49 4.27
N GLY A 383 16.99 -3.01 5.28
CA GLY A 383 16.43 -2.53 6.53
C GLY A 383 17.04 -1.19 6.92
N TRP A 384 16.34 -0.40 7.73
CA TRP A 384 16.81 0.92 8.17
C TRP A 384 17.07 0.91 9.69
N ASP A 385 18.06 1.68 10.15
CA ASP A 385 18.29 1.87 11.59
C ASP A 385 17.32 2.95 12.11
N VAL A 386 16.12 2.52 12.50
CA VAL A 386 15.01 3.40 12.91
C VAL A 386 14.40 2.96 14.25
N SER A 387 14.03 3.95 15.07
CA SER A 387 13.70 3.79 16.49
C SER A 387 12.26 3.32 16.80
N CYS A 388 11.39 3.28 15.80
CA CYS A 388 9.96 2.98 15.89
C CYS A 388 9.48 2.41 14.55
N GLY A 389 8.23 1.94 14.45
CA GLY A 389 7.64 1.59 13.15
C GLY A 389 8.22 0.33 12.46
N VAL A 390 9.24 -0.33 13.02
CA VAL A 390 9.92 -1.47 12.38
C VAL A 390 8.98 -2.68 12.25
N VAL A 391 8.75 -3.10 11.01
CA VAL A 391 8.11 -4.36 10.64
C VAL A 391 9.18 -5.25 10.02
N ALA A 392 9.56 -6.32 10.70
CA ALA A 392 10.34 -7.38 10.09
C ALA A 392 9.44 -8.18 9.14
N GLY A 393 9.73 -8.16 7.84
CA GLY A 393 9.15 -9.08 6.88
C GLY A 393 9.62 -10.52 7.14
N ILE A 394 8.98 -11.48 6.49
CA ILE A 394 9.54 -12.83 6.37
C ILE A 394 10.11 -12.92 4.96
N SER A 395 11.36 -12.48 4.83
CA SER A 395 12.11 -12.50 3.58
C SER A 395 12.82 -13.84 3.38
N ASP A 396 12.96 -14.24 2.12
CA ASP A 396 13.85 -15.33 1.68
C ASP A 396 15.32 -14.85 1.52
N TYR A 397 15.58 -13.55 1.73
CA TYR A 397 16.88 -12.89 1.60
C TYR A 397 17.39 -12.35 2.95
N ASP A 398 18.72 -12.27 3.10
CA ASP A 398 19.34 -11.60 4.25
C ASP A 398 18.98 -10.11 4.27
N ILE A 399 18.71 -9.57 5.47
CA ILE A 399 18.44 -8.13 5.63
C ILE A 399 19.75 -7.38 5.90
N ARG A 400 20.08 -6.42 5.04
CA ARG A 400 21.23 -5.52 5.18
C ARG A 400 20.77 -4.11 5.57
N THR A 401 21.44 -3.50 6.54
CA THR A 401 21.20 -2.09 6.88
C THR A 401 21.57 -1.19 5.68
N PHE A 402 20.60 -0.40 5.24
CA PHE A 402 20.72 0.55 4.14
C PHE A 402 21.56 1.79 4.52
N SER A 403 22.27 2.36 3.55
CA SER A 403 22.94 3.67 3.67
C SER A 403 23.03 4.36 2.30
N CYS A 404 22.93 5.69 2.26
CA CYS A 404 22.90 6.45 1.00
C CYS A 404 24.20 6.40 0.17
N ASP A 405 25.29 5.88 0.73
CA ASP A 405 26.60 5.68 0.08
C ASP A 405 26.87 4.23 -0.34
N MET A 406 25.96 3.28 -0.05
CA MET A 406 26.23 1.84 -0.20
C MET A 406 26.42 1.34 -1.64
N TYR A 407 26.10 2.18 -2.64
CA TYR A 407 26.19 1.90 -4.07
C TYR A 407 27.17 2.81 -4.85
N GLY A 408 28.05 3.55 -4.14
CA GLY A 408 29.24 4.24 -4.71
C GLY A 408 28.99 5.58 -5.39
#